data_AF-G2HE50-F1
#
_entry.id   AF-G2HE50-F1
#
_cell.length_a   1.000
_cell.length_b   1.000
_cell.length_c   1.000
_cell.angle_alpha   90.00
_cell.angle_beta   90.00
_cell.angle_gamma   90.00
#
_symmetry.space_group_name_H-M   'P 1'
#
loop_
_entity.id
_entity.type
_entity.pdbx_description
1 polymer ?
#
loop_
_entity_poly.entity_id
_entity_poly.type
_entity_poly.pdbx_seq_one_letter_code
_entity_poly.pdbx_strand_id
1 'polypeptide(L)'
;MQRRRRPPPPTSRLPEGCGGGGGGSEEVEVQFSAGRWGSAAAVSAAAAAATRSTEEEEERLEREHFWKIINAFRYYGTSMHERVNRTERQFRSLPANQQKLLPQFLLHLDKIRKCIDHNQEILLTIVNDCIHMFENKEYGEDGNGKIMPASTFDMDKLKSTLKQFVRDWSETGKAERDACYQPIIKEILKNFPKER
;
A
#
# COMPACT_ATOMS: atom_id res chain seq x y z
N MET A 1 5.73 5.26 -35.75
CA MET A 1 5.93 5.94 -34.44
C MET A 1 7.24 5.47 -33.85
N GLN A 2 8.23 6.35 -33.84
CA GLN A 2 9.65 6.05 -33.58
C GLN A 2 9.96 6.03 -32.07
N ARG A 3 10.76 5.05 -31.64
CA ARG A 3 11.24 4.89 -30.26
C ARG A 3 12.32 5.93 -29.96
N ARG A 4 12.11 6.81 -28.98
CA ARG A 4 13.10 7.78 -28.50
C ARG A 4 14.17 7.08 -27.64
N ARG A 5 15.43 7.14 -28.06
CA ARG A 5 16.61 6.75 -27.26
C ARG A 5 17.14 7.97 -26.49
N ARG A 6 17.57 7.75 -25.24
CA ARG A 6 18.11 8.74 -24.29
C ARG A 6 19.55 9.14 -24.67
N PRO A 7 19.99 10.41 -24.48
CA PRO A 7 21.36 10.83 -24.80
C PRO A 7 22.37 10.51 -23.66
N PRO A 8 23.67 10.35 -23.99
CA PRO A 8 24.72 10.05 -23.01
C PRO A 8 25.29 11.29 -22.30
N PRO A 9 25.96 11.13 -21.14
CA PRO A 9 26.51 12.24 -20.35
C PRO A 9 27.87 12.76 -20.87
N PRO A 10 28.27 13.99 -20.52
CA PRO A 10 29.44 14.66 -21.08
C PRO A 10 30.77 14.23 -20.43
N THR A 11 31.81 14.17 -21.25
CA THR A 11 33.21 13.88 -20.94
C THR A 11 33.94 15.11 -20.37
N SER A 12 34.63 14.94 -19.23
CA SER A 12 35.52 15.94 -18.63
C SER A 12 36.83 16.04 -19.41
N ARG A 13 37.22 17.29 -19.72
CA ARG A 13 38.49 17.64 -20.38
C ARG A 13 39.65 17.65 -19.37
N LEU A 14 40.76 17.00 -19.72
CA LEU A 14 42.07 17.21 -19.11
C LEU A 14 42.76 18.42 -19.76
N PRO A 15 43.53 19.25 -19.03
CA PRO A 15 44.41 20.23 -19.63
C PRO A 15 45.83 19.66 -19.85
N GLU A 16 46.46 20.26 -20.86
CA GLU A 16 47.74 19.97 -21.49
C GLU A 16 48.96 20.21 -20.59
N GLY A 17 50.05 19.49 -20.90
CA GLY A 17 51.38 19.71 -20.32
C GLY A 17 52.31 20.48 -21.27
N CYS A 18 53.17 21.30 -20.68
CA CYS A 18 54.46 21.86 -21.14
C CYS A 18 55.19 22.23 -19.83
N GLY A 19 56.44 21.94 -19.51
CA GLY A 19 57.66 21.64 -20.24
C GLY A 19 58.78 22.50 -19.62
N GLY A 20 59.86 21.91 -19.10
CA GLY A 20 61.11 22.65 -18.81
C GLY A 20 61.83 22.38 -17.47
N GLY A 21 62.87 21.53 -17.54
CA GLY A 21 64.25 21.72 -17.03
C GLY A 21 64.57 22.25 -15.62
N GLY A 22 65.53 21.56 -14.96
CA GLY A 22 66.48 22.17 -14.02
C GLY A 22 66.61 21.43 -12.68
N GLY A 23 67.80 20.90 -12.40
CA GLY A 23 68.11 20.12 -11.20
C GLY A 23 68.27 20.96 -9.92
N GLY A 24 68.05 20.30 -8.79
CA GLY A 24 68.28 20.81 -7.45
C GLY A 24 67.90 19.74 -6.44
N SER A 25 68.87 19.29 -5.65
CA SER A 25 68.70 18.29 -4.60
C SER A 25 67.86 18.87 -3.46
N GLU A 26 66.65 18.35 -3.25
CA GLU A 26 65.88 18.56 -2.02
C GLU A 26 65.29 17.22 -1.58
N GLU A 27 65.52 16.87 -0.32
CA GLU A 27 64.90 15.73 0.36
C GLU A 27 63.39 15.95 0.38
N VAL A 28 62.65 15.23 -0.47
CA VAL A 28 61.19 15.21 -0.40
C VAL A 28 60.77 14.14 0.60
N GLU A 29 60.51 14.58 1.82
CA GLU A 29 59.79 13.83 2.84
C GLU A 29 58.44 13.40 2.25
N VAL A 30 58.29 12.10 1.96
CA VAL A 30 57.02 11.52 1.51
C VAL A 30 56.06 11.55 2.69
N GLN A 31 55.30 12.63 2.81
CA GLN A 31 54.12 12.68 3.66
C GLN A 31 53.11 11.68 3.09
N PHE A 32 53.14 10.44 3.58
CA PHE A 32 52.01 9.54 3.47
C PHE A 32 50.85 10.27 4.15
N SER A 33 49.95 10.84 3.34
CA SER A 33 48.63 11.24 3.83
C SER A 33 48.03 9.99 4.45
N ALA A 34 48.02 9.95 5.78
CA ALA A 34 47.28 8.98 6.55
C ALA A 34 45.82 9.15 6.12
N GLY A 35 45.42 8.34 5.14
CA GLY A 35 44.03 8.12 4.84
C GLY A 35 43.38 7.82 6.17
N ARG A 36 42.44 8.67 6.57
CA ARG A 36 41.65 8.52 7.79
C ARG A 36 40.96 7.17 7.70
N TRP A 37 41.63 6.12 8.20
CA TRP A 37 41.01 4.84 8.48
C TRP A 37 40.09 5.14 9.66
N GLY A 38 38.88 5.59 9.36
CA GLY A 38 37.81 5.64 10.34
C GLY A 38 37.81 4.29 11.02
N SER A 39 37.98 4.28 12.35
CA SER A 39 38.04 3.05 13.12
C SER A 39 36.91 2.13 12.66
N ALA A 40 37.18 0.84 12.42
CA ALA A 40 36.15 -0.11 12.01
C ALA A 40 34.94 -0.06 12.97
N ALA A 41 35.17 0.28 14.24
CA ALA A 41 34.13 0.54 15.23
C ALA A 41 33.27 1.79 14.91
N ALA A 42 33.85 2.87 14.41
CA ALA A 42 33.12 4.08 14.00
C ALA A 42 32.31 3.84 12.72
N VAL A 43 32.84 3.06 11.77
CA VAL A 43 32.10 2.66 10.56
C VAL A 43 30.96 1.71 10.92
N SER A 44 31.19 0.77 11.85
CA SER A 44 30.16 -0.15 12.36
C SER A 44 29.09 0.57 13.17
N ALA A 45 29.46 1.58 13.97
CA ALA A 45 28.50 2.38 14.74
C ALA A 45 27.65 3.26 13.81
N ALA A 46 28.25 3.86 12.77
CA ALA A 46 27.52 4.62 11.76
C ALA A 46 26.58 3.73 10.94
N ALA A 47 27.00 2.52 10.58
CA ALA A 47 26.16 1.53 9.92
C ALA A 47 24.99 1.09 10.81
N ALA A 48 25.24 0.77 12.09
CA ALA A 48 24.19 0.42 13.04
C ALA A 48 23.21 1.56 13.31
N ALA A 49 23.69 2.80 13.38
CA ALA A 49 22.84 3.99 13.50
C ALA A 49 21.98 4.23 12.25
N ALA A 50 22.55 4.01 11.06
CA ALA A 50 21.81 4.12 9.80
C ALA A 50 20.73 3.04 9.67
N THR A 51 21.04 1.79 10.05
CA THR A 51 20.06 0.68 10.10
C THR A 51 18.93 1.01 11.06
N ARG A 52 19.25 1.44 12.29
CA ARG A 52 18.25 1.82 13.29
C ARG A 52 17.36 2.99 12.84
N SER A 53 17.94 4.01 12.19
CA SER A 53 17.14 5.12 11.64
C SER A 53 16.22 4.70 10.49
N THR A 54 16.56 3.62 9.78
CA THR A 54 15.72 3.09 8.71
C THR A 54 14.55 2.29 9.29
N GLU A 55 14.81 1.46 10.30
CA GLU A 55 13.79 0.71 11.04
C GLU A 55 12.78 1.65 11.73
N GLU A 56 13.25 2.69 12.42
CA GLU A 56 12.38 3.68 13.08
C GLU A 56 11.48 4.43 12.06
N GLU A 57 11.95 4.66 10.84
CA GLU A 57 11.16 5.27 9.77
C GLU A 57 10.15 4.29 9.17
N GLU A 58 10.51 3.02 9.01
CA GLU A 58 9.59 1.96 8.56
C GLU A 58 8.43 1.79 9.55
N GLU A 59 8.71 1.72 10.86
CA GLU A 59 7.69 1.65 11.91
C GLU A 59 6.73 2.86 11.87
N ARG A 60 7.27 4.06 11.63
CA ARG A 60 6.49 5.29 11.51
C ARG A 60 5.57 5.25 10.29
N LEU A 61 6.09 4.82 9.14
CA LEU A 61 5.34 4.70 7.89
C LEU A 61 4.27 3.61 7.97
N GLU A 62 4.56 2.50 8.65
CA GLU A 62 3.59 1.44 8.93
C GLU A 62 2.45 1.95 9.81
N ARG A 63 2.76 2.69 10.89
CA ARG A 63 1.75 3.33 11.74
C ARG A 63 0.85 4.29 10.95
N GLU A 64 1.44 5.11 10.10
CA GLU A 64 0.68 6.03 9.24
C GLU A 64 -0.21 5.26 8.25
N HIS A 65 0.33 4.18 7.67
CA HIS A 65 -0.41 3.32 6.77
C HIS A 65 -1.58 2.61 7.46
N PHE A 66 -1.36 2.09 8.67
CA PHE A 66 -2.38 1.45 9.49
C PHE A 66 -3.59 2.38 9.67
N TRP A 67 -3.36 3.60 10.16
CA TRP A 67 -4.44 4.57 10.36
C TRP A 67 -5.11 5.02 9.06
N LYS A 68 -4.36 5.12 7.96
CA LYS A 68 -4.93 5.36 6.63
C LYS A 68 -5.91 4.25 6.23
N ILE A 69 -5.58 2.99 6.49
CA ILE A 69 -6.47 1.85 6.20
C ILE A 69 -7.69 1.89 7.12
N ILE A 70 -7.52 2.10 8.43
CA ILE A 70 -8.65 2.25 9.37
C ILE A 70 -9.62 3.35 8.91
N ASN A 71 -9.08 4.49 8.51
CA ASN A 71 -9.89 5.58 7.95
C ASN A 71 -10.65 5.15 6.69
N ALA A 72 -10.02 4.39 5.78
CA ALA A 72 -10.68 3.87 4.59
C ALA A 72 -11.87 2.96 4.96
N PHE A 73 -11.70 2.03 5.90
CA PHE A 73 -12.79 1.15 6.38
C PHE A 73 -13.97 1.96 6.94
N ARG A 74 -13.69 3.03 7.69
CA ARG A 74 -14.71 3.95 8.24
C ARG A 74 -15.39 4.81 7.17
N TYR A 75 -14.73 5.08 6.04
CA TYR A 75 -15.23 5.93 4.96
C TYR A 75 -16.06 5.20 3.89
N TYR A 76 -16.11 3.86 3.92
CA TYR A 76 -16.80 3.04 2.91
C TYR A 76 -18.25 3.47 2.66
N GLY A 77 -19.03 3.66 3.72
CA GLY A 77 -20.44 4.02 3.67
C GLY A 77 -20.65 5.37 2.99
N THR A 78 -19.87 6.38 3.38
CA THR A 78 -19.88 7.70 2.75
C THR A 78 -19.61 7.60 1.24
N SER A 79 -18.54 6.90 0.85
CA SER A 79 -18.17 6.73 -0.55
C SER A 79 -19.27 6.03 -1.36
N MET A 80 -19.88 4.97 -0.81
CA MET A 80 -20.91 4.22 -1.53
C MET A 80 -22.23 4.98 -1.60
N HIS A 81 -22.63 5.70 -0.54
CA HIS A 81 -23.82 6.56 -0.55
C HIS A 81 -23.69 7.68 -1.58
N GLU A 82 -22.52 8.32 -1.70
CA GLU A 82 -22.27 9.33 -2.73
C GLU A 82 -22.50 8.78 -4.15
N ARG A 83 -22.10 7.53 -4.41
CA ARG A 83 -22.33 6.85 -5.69
C ARG A 83 -23.82 6.59 -5.95
N VAL A 84 -24.56 6.13 -4.94
CA VAL A 84 -26.01 5.92 -5.06
C VAL A 84 -26.73 7.26 -5.27
N ASN A 85 -26.36 8.30 -4.53
CA ASN A 85 -26.94 9.64 -4.67
C ASN A 85 -26.66 10.26 -6.04
N ARG A 86 -25.51 9.97 -6.65
CA ARG A 86 -25.23 10.36 -8.04
C ARG A 86 -26.14 9.64 -9.03
N THR A 87 -26.34 8.33 -8.83
CA THR A 87 -27.22 7.50 -9.67
C THR A 87 -28.68 7.96 -9.56
N GLU A 88 -29.14 8.28 -8.35
CA GLU A 88 -30.48 8.82 -8.12
C GLU A 88 -30.68 10.17 -8.81
N ARG A 89 -29.71 11.09 -8.68
CA ARG A 89 -29.77 12.39 -9.36
C ARG A 89 -29.87 12.24 -10.87
N GLN A 90 -29.10 11.31 -11.45
CA GLN A 90 -29.19 10.99 -12.88
C GLN A 90 -30.57 10.47 -13.24
N PHE A 91 -31.13 9.51 -12.49
CA PHE A 91 -32.47 9.00 -12.73
C PHE A 91 -33.55 10.09 -12.66
N ARG A 92 -33.49 10.96 -11.65
CA ARG A 92 -34.44 12.06 -11.47
C ARG A 92 -34.34 13.13 -12.56
N SER A 93 -33.19 13.24 -13.22
CA SER A 93 -33.01 14.15 -14.37
C SER A 93 -33.64 13.64 -15.68
N LEU A 94 -34.07 12.37 -15.74
CA LEU A 94 -34.73 11.81 -16.93
C LEU A 94 -36.15 12.38 -17.10
N PRO A 95 -36.69 12.44 -18.33
CA PRO A 95 -38.10 12.77 -18.56
C PRO A 95 -39.07 11.87 -17.78
N ALA A 96 -40.18 12.43 -17.31
CA ALA A 96 -41.15 11.72 -16.47
C ALA A 96 -41.75 10.47 -17.13
N ASN A 97 -41.89 10.45 -18.45
CA ASN A 97 -42.34 9.26 -19.18
C ASN A 97 -41.34 8.11 -19.08
N GLN A 98 -40.03 8.38 -19.10
CA GLN A 98 -38.98 7.37 -18.93
C GLN A 98 -38.90 6.89 -17.49
N GLN A 99 -39.02 7.79 -16.52
CA GLN A 99 -39.05 7.41 -15.10
C GLN A 99 -40.22 6.47 -14.80
N LYS A 100 -41.40 6.71 -15.39
CA LYS A 100 -42.59 5.86 -15.25
C LYS A 100 -42.42 4.44 -15.82
N LEU A 101 -41.49 4.22 -16.76
CA LEU A 101 -41.15 2.87 -17.23
C LEU A 101 -40.43 2.04 -16.16
N LEU A 102 -39.84 2.70 -15.15
CA LEU A 102 -39.03 2.06 -14.11
C LEU A 102 -39.55 2.44 -12.70
N PRO A 103 -40.80 2.11 -12.35
CA PRO A 103 -41.42 2.56 -11.11
C PRO A 103 -40.74 2.01 -9.84
N GLN A 104 -39.98 0.91 -9.97
CA GLN A 104 -39.30 0.25 -8.86
C GLN A 104 -37.84 0.72 -8.68
N PHE A 105 -37.33 1.61 -9.54
CA PHE A 105 -35.92 1.98 -9.55
C PHE A 105 -35.47 2.64 -8.24
N LEU A 106 -36.22 3.63 -7.76
CA LEU A 106 -35.90 4.34 -6.51
C LEU A 106 -35.98 3.40 -5.31
N LEU A 107 -36.99 2.54 -5.26
CA LEU A 107 -37.13 1.51 -4.22
C LEU A 107 -35.95 0.53 -4.22
N HIS A 108 -35.39 0.22 -5.39
CA HIS A 108 -34.18 -0.60 -5.48
C HIS A 108 -32.93 0.14 -4.95
N LEU A 109 -32.79 1.45 -5.23
CA LEU A 109 -31.69 2.25 -4.65
C LEU A 109 -31.75 2.27 -3.12
N ASP A 110 -32.95 2.31 -2.54
CA ASP A 110 -33.12 2.25 -1.07
C ASP A 110 -32.72 0.89 -0.49
N LYS A 111 -32.97 -0.21 -1.21
CA LYS A 111 -32.43 -1.53 -0.82
C LYS A 111 -30.90 -1.54 -0.88
N ILE A 112 -30.31 -0.94 -1.91
CA ILE A 112 -28.85 -0.82 -2.03
C ILE A 112 -28.28 -0.02 -0.85
N ARG A 113 -28.92 1.06 -0.42
CA ARG A 113 -28.51 1.84 0.77
C ARG A 113 -28.48 0.99 2.03
N LYS A 114 -29.53 0.19 2.28
CA LYS A 114 -29.55 -0.76 3.41
C LYS A 114 -28.40 -1.76 3.35
N CYS A 115 -28.07 -2.27 2.17
CA CYS A 115 -26.90 -3.14 2.00
C CYS A 115 -25.57 -2.41 2.26
N ILE A 116 -25.46 -1.14 1.87
CA ILE A 116 -24.28 -0.31 2.16
C ILE A 116 -24.13 -0.14 3.68
N ASP A 117 -25.21 0.20 4.37
CA ASP A 117 -25.20 0.41 5.82
C ASP A 117 -24.82 -0.89 6.56
N HIS A 118 -25.43 -2.02 6.17
CA HIS A 118 -25.09 -3.31 6.76
C HIS A 118 -23.63 -3.71 6.51
N ASN A 119 -23.12 -3.50 5.28
CA ASN A 119 -21.71 -3.75 5.00
C ASN A 119 -20.79 -2.82 5.81
N GLN A 120 -21.19 -1.56 6.03
CA GLN A 120 -20.43 -0.63 6.86
C GLN A 120 -20.39 -1.11 8.31
N GLU A 121 -21.47 -1.64 8.87
CA GLU A 121 -21.50 -2.23 10.21
C GLU A 121 -20.46 -3.35 10.33
N ILE A 122 -20.42 -4.29 9.38
CA ILE A 122 -19.41 -5.37 9.36
C ILE A 122 -17.99 -4.79 9.34
N LEU A 123 -17.73 -3.80 8.49
CA LEU A 123 -16.41 -3.16 8.40
C LEU A 123 -16.03 -2.43 9.70
N LEU A 124 -17.00 -1.84 10.40
CA LEU A 124 -16.75 -1.21 11.70
C LEU A 124 -16.48 -2.24 12.79
N THR A 125 -17.12 -3.42 12.74
CA THR A 125 -16.80 -4.53 13.66
C THR A 125 -15.36 -4.99 13.45
N ILE A 126 -14.91 -5.17 12.20
CA ILE A 126 -13.51 -5.52 11.90
C ILE A 126 -12.55 -4.46 12.45
N VAL A 127 -12.85 -3.19 12.24
CA VAL A 127 -12.04 -2.07 12.74
C VAL A 127 -11.98 -2.05 14.27
N ASN A 128 -13.11 -2.28 14.94
CA ASN A 128 -13.17 -2.31 16.39
C ASN A 128 -12.28 -3.42 16.95
N ASP A 129 -12.39 -4.63 16.39
CA ASP A 129 -11.61 -5.78 16.85
C ASP A 129 -10.11 -5.56 16.62
N CYS A 130 -9.72 -5.00 15.46
CA CYS A 130 -8.31 -4.76 15.16
C CYS A 130 -7.69 -3.63 15.99
N ILE A 131 -8.44 -2.60 16.38
CA ILE A 131 -7.93 -1.53 17.27
C ILE A 131 -7.57 -2.09 18.65
N HIS A 132 -8.28 -3.12 19.11
CA HIS A 132 -8.08 -3.71 20.42
C HIS A 132 -7.12 -4.91 20.43
N MET A 133 -6.54 -5.29 19.29
CA MET A 133 -5.52 -6.35 19.24
C MET A 133 -4.23 -5.89 19.93
N PHE A 134 -3.67 -6.76 20.78
CA PHE A 134 -2.44 -6.48 21.52
C PHE A 134 -1.26 -6.13 20.60
N GLU A 135 -1.18 -6.78 19.43
CA GLU A 135 -0.17 -6.55 18.40
C GLU A 135 -0.23 -5.10 17.85
N ASN A 136 -1.40 -4.47 17.86
CA ASN A 136 -1.59 -3.14 17.26
C ASN A 136 -1.40 -1.98 18.24
N LYS A 137 -1.03 -2.26 19.50
CA LYS A 137 -0.81 -1.23 20.53
C LYS A 137 0.32 -0.26 20.16
N GLU A 138 1.28 -0.71 19.35
CA GLU A 138 2.40 0.10 18.85
C GLU A 138 1.99 1.21 17.88
N TYR A 139 0.76 1.16 17.36
CA TYR A 139 0.23 2.18 16.46
C TYR A 139 -0.44 3.36 17.19
N GLY A 140 -0.54 3.31 18.52
CA GLY A 140 -1.08 4.38 19.35
C GLY A 140 -2.60 4.51 19.27
N GLU A 141 -3.13 5.68 19.65
CA GLU A 141 -4.55 6.02 19.48
C GLU A 141 -4.75 6.85 18.21
N ASP A 142 -5.98 6.81 17.68
CA ASP A 142 -6.39 7.68 16.59
C ASP A 142 -6.46 9.13 17.08
N GLY A 143 -5.34 9.85 16.97
CA GLY A 143 -5.24 11.24 17.39
C GLY A 143 -6.13 12.19 16.58
N ASN A 144 -6.74 11.74 15.47
CA ASN A 144 -7.50 12.60 14.58
C ASN A 144 -9.02 12.39 14.69
N GLY A 145 -9.50 11.18 15.02
CA GLY A 145 -10.91 10.82 15.29
C GLY A 145 -11.93 11.18 14.20
N LYS A 146 -11.48 11.84 13.13
CA LYS A 146 -12.26 12.39 12.03
C LYS A 146 -12.11 11.48 10.83
N ILE A 147 -13.24 11.09 10.26
CA ILE A 147 -13.27 10.33 9.02
C ILE A 147 -12.92 11.29 7.89
N MET A 148 -11.74 11.08 7.28
CA MET A 148 -11.25 11.84 6.13
C MET A 148 -11.61 11.12 4.83
N PRO A 149 -11.81 11.83 3.71
CA PRO A 149 -12.03 11.20 2.41
C PRO A 149 -10.88 10.26 2.06
N ALA A 150 -11.18 8.98 1.88
CA ALA A 150 -10.19 7.99 1.49
C ALA A 150 -10.00 7.98 -0.04
N SER A 151 -8.84 7.48 -0.49
CA SER A 151 -8.53 7.43 -1.91
C SER A 151 -9.44 6.46 -2.66
N THR A 152 -9.68 6.70 -3.95
CA THR A 152 -10.44 5.77 -4.80
C THR A 152 -9.80 4.38 -4.87
N PHE A 153 -8.47 4.34 -4.85
CA PHE A 153 -7.70 3.10 -4.82
C PHE A 153 -7.98 2.27 -3.56
N ASP A 154 -8.04 2.91 -2.39
CA ASP A 154 -8.36 2.23 -1.13
C ASP A 154 -9.81 1.72 -1.12
N MET A 155 -10.75 2.48 -1.72
CA MET A 155 -12.14 2.03 -1.88
C MET A 155 -12.27 0.81 -2.81
N ASP A 156 -11.45 0.73 -3.86
CA ASP A 156 -11.44 -0.43 -4.75
C ASP A 156 -10.83 -1.66 -4.09
N LYS A 157 -9.82 -1.47 -3.23
CA LYS A 157 -9.33 -2.53 -2.34
C LYS A 157 -10.43 -3.01 -1.39
N LEU A 158 -11.16 -2.13 -0.73
CA LEU A 158 -12.27 -2.53 0.17
C LEU A 158 -13.35 -3.35 -0.52
N LYS A 159 -13.76 -2.94 -1.74
CA LYS A 159 -14.71 -3.74 -2.53
C LYS A 159 -14.16 -5.12 -2.86
N SER A 160 -12.86 -5.24 -3.09
CA SER A 160 -12.19 -6.52 -3.35
C SER A 160 -12.12 -7.37 -2.08
N THR A 161 -11.81 -6.76 -0.93
CA THR A 161 -11.85 -7.41 0.39
C THR A 161 -13.22 -7.99 0.70
N LEU A 162 -14.31 -7.23 0.46
CA LEU A 162 -15.68 -7.74 0.64
C LEU A 162 -15.97 -8.97 -0.24
N LYS A 163 -15.45 -9.01 -1.47
CA LYS A 163 -15.59 -10.17 -2.34
C LYS A 163 -14.76 -11.36 -1.87
N GLN A 164 -13.61 -11.11 -1.24
CA GLN A 164 -12.75 -12.16 -0.71
C GLN A 164 -13.47 -12.99 0.38
N PHE A 165 -14.35 -12.38 1.18
CA PHE A 165 -15.20 -13.12 2.12
C PHE A 165 -16.08 -14.17 1.43
N VAL A 166 -16.60 -13.88 0.24
CA VAL A 166 -17.37 -14.86 -0.54
C VAL A 166 -16.49 -16.02 -0.96
N ARG A 167 -15.31 -15.73 -1.51
CA ARG A 167 -14.36 -16.73 -1.99
C ARG A 167 -13.88 -17.65 -0.87
N ASP A 168 -13.42 -17.09 0.24
CA ASP A 168 -12.72 -17.88 1.27
C ASP A 168 -13.65 -18.44 2.34
N TRP A 169 -14.71 -17.71 2.71
CA TRP A 169 -15.47 -17.97 3.93
C TRP A 169 -16.97 -18.16 3.75
N SER A 170 -17.49 -18.08 2.51
CA SER A 170 -18.90 -18.34 2.20
C SER A 170 -19.10 -19.67 1.50
N GLU A 171 -20.27 -20.28 1.67
CA GLU A 171 -20.67 -21.46 0.91
C GLU A 171 -20.75 -21.18 -0.60
N THR A 172 -21.16 -19.97 -0.98
CA THR A 172 -21.23 -19.53 -2.39
C THR A 172 -19.87 -19.63 -3.10
N GLY A 173 -18.75 -19.45 -2.38
CA GLY A 173 -17.40 -19.58 -2.92
C GLY A 173 -16.87 -21.01 -3.01
N LYS A 174 -17.63 -22.02 -2.55
CA LYS A 174 -17.15 -23.41 -2.47
C LYS A 174 -16.63 -23.95 -3.80
N ALA A 175 -17.36 -23.73 -4.90
CA ALA A 175 -16.96 -24.21 -6.22
C ALA A 175 -15.61 -23.61 -6.66
N GLU A 176 -15.36 -22.35 -6.34
CA GLU A 176 -14.09 -21.66 -6.64
C GLU A 176 -12.95 -22.17 -5.75
N ARG A 177 -13.20 -22.39 -4.46
CA ARG A 177 -12.23 -23.06 -3.57
C ARG A 177 -11.92 -24.48 -4.02
N ASP A 178 -12.92 -25.21 -4.50
CA ASP A 178 -12.71 -26.57 -4.99
C ASP A 178 -11.84 -26.58 -6.25
N ALA A 179 -12.00 -25.60 -7.14
CA ALA A 179 -11.16 -25.45 -8.32
C ALA A 179 -9.73 -24.99 -8.00
N CYS A 180 -9.53 -24.10 -7.01
CA CYS A 180 -8.22 -23.53 -6.69
C CYS A 180 -7.46 -24.27 -5.59
N TYR A 181 -8.10 -24.58 -4.46
CA TYR A 181 -7.44 -25.11 -3.27
C TYR A 181 -7.30 -26.62 -3.31
N GLN A 182 -8.25 -27.36 -3.88
CA GLN A 182 -8.17 -28.83 -3.92
C GLN A 182 -6.97 -29.36 -4.70
N PRO A 183 -6.57 -28.81 -5.87
CA PRO A 183 -5.35 -29.26 -6.54
C PRO A 183 -4.10 -29.10 -5.66
N ILE A 184 -3.99 -27.98 -4.94
CA ILE A 184 -2.86 -27.70 -4.06
C ILE A 184 -2.86 -28.67 -2.87
N ILE A 185 -4.01 -28.85 -2.21
CA ILE A 185 -4.17 -29.76 -1.07
C ILE A 185 -3.84 -31.21 -1.47
N LYS A 186 -4.30 -31.65 -2.64
CA LYS A 186 -4.02 -33.00 -3.16
C LYS A 186 -2.53 -33.23 -3.37
N GLU A 187 -1.81 -32.26 -3.94
CA GLU A 187 -0.35 -32.39 -4.10
C GLU A 187 0.37 -32.39 -2.75
N ILE A 188 -0.08 -31.60 -1.76
CA ILE A 188 0.49 -31.65 -0.40
C ILE A 188 0.30 -33.04 0.20
N LEU A 189 -0.91 -33.60 0.17
CA LEU A 189 -1.20 -34.92 0.74
C LEU A 189 -0.45 -36.06 0.03
N LYS A 190 -0.24 -35.93 -1.28
CA LYS A 190 0.53 -36.89 -2.08
C LYS A 190 2.01 -36.91 -1.71
N ASN A 191 2.60 -35.75 -1.44
CA ASN A 191 4.03 -35.64 -1.11
C ASN A 191 4.32 -35.83 0.39
N PHE A 192 3.35 -35.50 1.25
CA PHE A 192 3.45 -35.60 2.71
C PHE A 192 2.30 -36.44 3.28
N PRO A 193 2.29 -37.77 3.04
CA PRO A 193 1.27 -38.65 3.61
C PRO A 193 1.39 -38.69 5.14
N LYS A 194 0.25 -38.85 5.81
CA LYS A 194 0.17 -38.85 7.29
C LYS A 194 0.85 -40.06 7.94
N GLU A 195 0.97 -41.15 7.20
CA GLU A 195 1.59 -42.39 7.65
C GLU A 195 2.98 -42.49 7.02
N ARG A 196 3.99 -42.23 7.84
CA ARG A 196 5.40 -42.51 7.56
C ARG A 196 6.03 -43.16 8.79
#